data_AF-A0A9X4KYF7-F1
#
_entry.id   AF-A0A9X4KYF7-F1
#
_cell.length_a   1.000
_cell.length_b   1.000
_cell.length_c   1.000
_cell.angle_alpha   90.00
_cell.angle_beta   90.00
_cell.angle_gamma   90.00
#
_symmetry.space_group_name_H-M   'P 1'
#
loop_
_entity.id
_entity.type
_entity.pdbx_description
1 polymer ?
#
loop_
_entity_poly.entity_id
_entity_poly.type
_entity_poly.pdbx_seq_one_letter_code
_entity_poly.pdbx_strand_id
1 'polypeptide(L)' 'MGTGLGLAIVRNLVEAHEGAIRVSSALGEGTEFKLLLPAG' A
#
# COMPACT_ATOMS: atom_id res chain seq x y z
N MET A 1 12.66 -13.19 -10.18
CA MET A 1 11.23 -13.45 -9.90
C MET A 1 10.81 -12.52 -8.78
N GLY A 2 9.81 -11.65 -8.99
CA GLY A 2 9.30 -10.79 -7.93
C GLY A 2 8.48 -11.63 -6.95
N THR A 3 8.96 -11.83 -5.73
CA THR A 3 8.35 -12.71 -4.71
C THR A 3 7.12 -12.09 -4.02
N GLY A 4 6.63 -10.95 -4.48
CA GLY A 4 5.51 -10.23 -3.85
C GLY A 4 5.86 -9.53 -2.52
N LEU A 5 7.15 -9.50 -2.13
CA LEU A 5 7.58 -8.96 -0.84
C LEU A 5 7.40 -7.45 -0.71
N GLY A 6 7.48 -6.70 -1.82
CA GLY A 6 7.47 -5.22 -1.77
C GLY A 6 6.22 -4.66 -1.09
N LEU A 7 5.03 -5.05 -1.52
CA LEU A 7 3.78 -4.56 -0.93
C LEU A 7 3.57 -5.11 0.49
N ALA A 8 4.04 -6.33 0.78
CA ALA A 8 3.98 -6.89 2.13
C ALA A 8 4.82 -6.08 3.13
N ILE A 9 6.03 -5.67 2.73
CA ILE A 9 6.90 -4.80 3.54
C ILE A 9 6.24 -3.44 3.79
N VAL A 10 5.72 -2.82 2.72
CA VAL A 10 5.04 -1.52 2.81
C VAL A 10 3.79 -1.59 3.69
N ARG A 11 3.00 -2.67 3.57
CA ARG A 11 1.83 -2.91 4.42
C ARG A 11 2.20 -2.99 5.89
N ASN A 12 3.19 -3.81 6.23
CA ASN A 12 3.66 -3.94 7.61
C ASN A 12 4.15 -2.60 8.17
N LEU A 13 4.86 -1.81 7.36
CA LEU A 13 5.33 -0.48 7.75
C LEU A 13 4.17 0.46 8.07
N VAL A 14 3.17 0.53 7.18
CA VAL A 14 2.01 1.41 7.36
C VAL A 14 1.17 0.99 8.57
N GLU A 15 0.93 -0.32 8.75
CA GLU A 15 0.20 -0.85 9.92
C GLU A 15 0.95 -0.56 11.23
N ALA A 16 2.29 -0.66 11.25
CA ALA A 16 3.10 -0.35 12.43
C ALA A 16 3.07 1.14 12.82
N HIS A 17 2.74 2.03 11.89
CA HIS A 17 2.57 3.47 12.13
C HIS A 17 1.09 3.84 12.33
N GLU A 18 0.21 2.88 12.60
CA GLU A 18 -1.24 3.10 12.76
C GLU A 18 -1.87 3.78 11.52
N GLY A 19 -1.25 3.60 10.36
CA GLY A 19 -1.71 4.08 9.07
C GLY A 19 -2.64 3.10 8.36
N ALA A 20 -3.00 3.43 7.13
CA ALA A 20 -3.82 2.57 6.28
C ALA A 20 -3.35 2.57 4.82
N ILE A 21 -3.56 1.46 4.13
CA ILE A 21 -3.34 1.33 2.68
C ILE A 21 -4.68 1.06 1.99
N ARG A 22 -4.97 1.78 0.90
CA ARG A 22 -6.09 1.52 -0.01
C ARG A 22 -5.59 1.28 -1.42
N VAL A 23 -6.22 0.34 -2.11
CA VAL A 23 -5.91 0.00 -3.50
C VAL A 23 -7.16 0.22 -4.34
N SER A 24 -7.02 0.96 -5.43
CA SER A 24 -8.05 1.13 -6.45
C SER A 24 -7.47 0.68 -7.79
N SER A 25 -8.17 -0.17 -8.51
CA SER A 25 -7.72 -0.69 -9.81
C SER A 25 -8.88 -0.72 -10.77
N ALA A 26 -8.64 -0.26 -12.00
CA ALA A 26 -9.60 -0.33 -13.09
C ALA A 26 -8.88 -0.84 -14.35
N LEU A 27 -9.49 -1.82 -15.02
CA LEU A 27 -8.92 -2.44 -16.20
C LEU A 27 -8.74 -1.39 -17.30
N GLY A 28 -7.53 -1.28 -17.84
CA GLY A 28 -7.19 -0.28 -18.86
C GLY A 28 -6.85 1.12 -18.32
N GLU A 29 -7.10 1.40 -17.03
CA GLU A 29 -6.77 2.67 -16.37
C GLU A 29 -5.57 2.55 -15.41
N GLY A 30 -5.24 1.31 -15.03
CA GLY A 30 -4.09 1.01 -14.17
C GLY A 30 -4.51 0.76 -12.72
N THR A 31 -3.56 0.95 -11.80
CA THR A 31 -3.77 0.71 -10.37
C THR A 31 -3.17 1.84 -9.55
N GLU A 32 -3.95 2.36 -8.61
CA GLU A 32 -3.58 3.39 -7.66
C GLU A 32 -3.48 2.79 -6.25
N PHE A 33 -2.38 3.11 -5.55
CA PHE A 33 -2.16 2.77 -4.14
C PHE A 33 -2.12 4.06 -3.34
N LYS A 34 -3.00 4.19 -2.33
CA LYS A 34 -3.05 5.33 -1.41
C LYS A 34 -2.61 4.87 -0.02
N LEU A 35 -1.60 5.54 0.52
CA LEU A 35 -1.09 5.33 1.87
C LEU A 35 -1.50 6.52 2.75
N LEU A 36 -2.04 6.23 3.92
CA LEU A 36 -2.40 7.19 4.94
C LEU A 36 -1.51 6.92 6.15
N LEU A 37 -0.82 7.94 6.63
CA LEU A 37 0.00 7.89 7.84
C LEU A 37 -0.46 9.00 8.78
N PRO A 38 -0.47 8.79 10.11
CA PRO A 38 -0.70 9.86 11.06
C PRO A 38 0.31 11.00 10.86
N ALA A 39 -0.18 12.24 10.88
CA ALA A 39 0.68 13.40 11.05
C ALA A 39 1.00 13.49 12.54
N GLY A 40 2.24 13.15 12.92
CA GLY A 40 2.68 13.25 14.31
C GLY A 40 2.63 14.67 14.87
#